data_AF-A0A8C5WM22-F1
#
_entry.id   AF-A0A8C5WM22-F1
#
_cell.length_a   1.000
_cell.length_b   1.000
_cell.length_c   1.000
_cell.angle_alpha   90.00
_cell.angle_beta   90.00
_cell.angle_gamma   90.00
#
_symmetry.space_group_name_H-M   'P 1'
#
loop_
_entity.id
_entity.type
_entity.pdbx_description
1 polymer ?
#
loop_
_entity_poly.entity_id
_entity_poly.type
_entity_poly.pdbx_seq_one_letter_code
_entity_poly.pdbx_strand_id
1 'polypeptide(L)'
;MKVEALLCLNAVFQDQPNVDFYMNKRRFAPLGEFIEDVLCHWYGEYELLEKHHSYIQWLFPLRQQGRNAHAKPLTTSEIEIMKNTAEIQHRLRRAYKLMLNFFGVKLVGEEEIEVIRDSNFSTRFSNLNTNAHNNLRITRIVRSMGELGAAQYQAPLVKFFLKEILVEDQLQNMKESALKYFLPAVKNDHERDALSEYVLKHRISKNAKRLLPVVTSLLPTPITHWTPAYSEKEKKWLSEEPGEYREDGWYQLENERIVLPATLAPEIVRALHSRTHGGKTAMAQQLEPYFYVP
;
A
#
# COMPACT_ATOMS: atom_id res chain seq x y z
N MET A 1 23.88 18.03 35.12
CA MET A 1 23.42 19.34 35.66
C MET A 1 23.58 20.52 34.68
N LYS A 2 24.77 21.10 34.42
CA LYS A 2 24.85 22.31 33.54
C LYS A 2 24.49 22.06 32.07
N VAL A 3 24.82 20.88 31.51
CA VAL A 3 24.54 20.55 30.09
C VAL A 3 23.05 20.22 29.87
N GLU A 4 22.43 19.46 30.78
CA GLU A 4 20.98 19.17 30.72
C GLU A 4 20.12 20.41 30.92
N ALA A 5 20.52 21.31 31.85
CA ALA A 5 19.83 22.59 32.05
C ALA A 5 19.94 23.49 30.81
N LEU A 6 21.09 23.48 30.11
CA LEU A 6 21.28 24.25 28.87
C LEU A 6 20.50 23.65 27.69
N LEU A 7 20.40 22.32 27.61
CA LEU A 7 19.55 21.62 26.63
C LEU A 7 18.06 21.90 26.89
N CYS A 8 17.63 21.90 28.17
CA CYS A 8 16.27 22.28 28.56
C CYS A 8 15.98 23.75 28.25
N LEU A 9 16.92 24.67 28.53
CA LEU A 9 16.76 26.09 28.16
C LEU A 9 16.68 26.28 26.65
N ASN A 10 17.55 25.63 25.87
CA ASN A 10 17.55 25.75 24.42
C ASN A 10 16.26 25.16 23.80
N ALA A 11 15.66 24.13 24.40
CA ALA A 11 14.36 23.63 24.00
C ALA A 11 13.22 24.64 24.26
N VAL A 12 13.34 25.50 25.27
CA VAL A 12 12.36 26.56 25.56
C VAL A 12 12.47 27.75 24.58
N PHE A 13 13.65 27.99 23.99
CA PHE A 13 13.89 29.11 23.06
C PHE A 13 13.94 28.74 21.57
N GLN A 14 13.87 27.46 21.22
CA GLN A 14 13.72 27.04 19.82
C GLN A 14 12.26 27.16 19.37
N ASP A 15 12.04 27.77 18.20
CA ASP A 15 10.73 27.75 17.53
C ASP A 15 10.33 26.30 17.26
N GLN A 16 9.20 25.87 17.85
CA GLN A 16 8.65 24.52 17.73
C GLN A 16 7.28 24.57 17.03
N PRO A 17 7.24 24.92 15.74
CA PRO A 17 6.00 25.18 15.02
C PRO A 17 5.03 23.99 15.04
N ASN A 18 5.52 22.76 14.95
CA ASN A 18 4.64 21.59 14.93
C ASN A 18 4.04 21.35 16.32
N VAL A 19 4.84 21.49 17.38
CA VAL A 19 4.37 21.38 18.77
C VAL A 19 3.35 22.48 19.06
N ASP A 20 3.64 23.73 18.73
CA ASP A 20 2.72 24.85 18.97
C ASP A 20 1.39 24.70 18.23
N PHE A 21 1.41 24.16 17.00
CA PHE A 21 0.19 23.87 16.26
C PHE A 21 -0.63 22.79 16.97
N TYR A 22 0.01 21.71 17.38
CA TYR A 22 -0.62 20.62 18.10
C TYR A 22 -1.05 20.98 19.53
N MET A 23 -0.41 21.95 20.17
CA MET A 23 -0.82 22.53 21.45
C MET A 23 -1.89 23.62 21.29
N ASN A 24 -2.45 23.79 20.08
CA ASN A 24 -3.47 24.78 19.79
C ASN A 24 -3.03 26.23 20.04
N LYS A 25 -1.72 26.51 20.00
CA LYS A 25 -1.13 27.84 20.26
C LYS A 25 -0.88 28.64 18.98
N ARG A 26 -0.92 27.98 17.82
CA ARG A 26 -0.84 28.65 16.52
C ARG A 26 -1.79 28.02 15.52
N ARG A 27 -2.12 28.82 14.51
CA ARG A 27 -2.83 28.39 13.31
C ARG A 27 -1.87 27.71 12.35
N PHE A 28 -2.37 26.75 11.57
CA PHE A 28 -1.62 26.30 10.41
C PHE A 28 -1.52 27.44 9.39
N ALA A 29 -0.47 27.45 8.59
CA ALA A 29 -0.23 28.48 7.58
C ALA A 29 -0.09 27.87 6.19
N PRO A 30 -0.45 28.59 5.11
CA PRO A 30 -1.03 29.94 5.09
C PRO A 30 -2.52 29.94 5.45
N LEU A 31 -2.98 31.06 6.03
CA LEU A 31 -4.40 31.43 6.28
C LEU A 31 -5.26 30.31 6.88
N GLY A 32 -4.71 29.58 7.85
CA GLY A 32 -5.41 28.46 8.47
C GLY A 32 -6.11 28.76 9.77
N GLU A 33 -6.56 27.67 10.39
CA GLU A 33 -7.24 27.64 11.68
C GLU A 33 -6.38 26.93 12.71
N PHE A 34 -6.81 26.97 13.97
CA PHE A 34 -6.17 26.17 15.01
C PHE A 34 -6.56 24.70 14.87
N ILE A 35 -5.75 23.80 15.43
CA ILE A 35 -6.00 22.35 15.29
C ILE A 35 -7.36 21.95 15.88
N GLU A 36 -7.80 22.56 16.99
CA GLU A 36 -9.12 22.25 17.56
C GLU A 36 -10.27 22.65 16.63
N ASP A 37 -10.17 23.80 15.96
CA ASP A 37 -11.20 24.24 15.01
C ASP A 37 -11.32 23.25 13.84
N VAL A 38 -10.17 22.79 13.31
CA VAL A 38 -10.13 21.75 12.27
C VAL A 38 -10.78 20.46 12.77
N LEU A 39 -10.38 19.99 13.95
CA LEU A 39 -10.83 18.70 14.48
C LEU A 39 -12.29 18.71 14.95
N CYS A 40 -12.87 19.88 15.26
CA CYS A 40 -14.27 20.03 15.67
C CYS A 40 -15.20 20.26 14.48
N HIS A 41 -14.77 20.99 13.45
CA HIS A 41 -15.68 21.48 12.41
C HIS A 41 -15.48 20.84 11.03
N TRP A 42 -14.35 20.19 10.77
CA TRP A 42 -14.05 19.68 9.41
C TRP A 42 -14.44 18.20 9.21
N TYR A 43 -14.93 17.52 10.25
CA TYR A 43 -15.40 16.13 10.11
C TYR A 43 -16.64 16.09 9.21
N GLY A 44 -16.59 15.32 8.12
CA GLY A 44 -17.66 15.29 7.11
C GLY A 44 -17.56 16.39 6.05
N GLU A 45 -16.71 17.40 6.21
CA GLU A 45 -16.52 18.50 5.26
C GLU A 45 -15.61 18.10 4.09
N TYR A 46 -16.09 17.16 3.28
CA TYR A 46 -15.26 16.50 2.26
C TYR A 46 -14.77 17.43 1.15
N GLU A 47 -15.59 18.40 0.72
CA GLU A 47 -15.18 19.35 -0.31
C GLU A 47 -14.07 20.27 0.18
N LEU A 48 -14.17 20.73 1.43
CA LEU A 48 -13.14 21.55 2.08
C LEU A 48 -11.82 20.79 2.14
N LEU A 49 -11.85 19.54 2.62
CA LEU A 49 -10.67 18.68 2.74
C LEU A 49 -10.06 18.32 1.36
N GLU A 50 -10.87 18.19 0.32
CA GLU A 50 -10.36 17.94 -1.04
C GLU A 50 -9.65 19.18 -1.59
N LYS A 51 -10.34 20.34 -1.59
CA LYS A 51 -9.89 21.61 -2.21
C LYS A 51 -8.74 22.26 -1.46
N HIS A 52 -8.74 22.21 -0.13
CA HIS A 52 -7.74 22.90 0.67
C HIS A 52 -6.53 21.98 0.92
N HIS A 53 -5.36 22.31 0.38
CA HIS A 53 -4.18 21.42 0.47
C HIS A 53 -3.21 21.78 1.60
N SER A 54 -3.34 22.94 2.24
CA SER A 54 -2.28 23.44 3.12
C SER A 54 -2.25 22.77 4.50
N TYR A 55 -3.38 22.22 4.95
CA TYR A 55 -3.55 21.61 6.28
C TYR A 55 -2.77 20.30 6.45
N ILE A 56 -2.62 19.50 5.38
CA ILE A 56 -2.17 18.10 5.51
C ILE A 56 -0.75 18.00 6.06
N GLN A 57 0.10 18.99 5.78
CA GLN A 57 1.48 18.99 6.27
C GLN A 57 1.60 19.41 7.73
N TRP A 58 0.61 20.13 8.25
CA TRP A 58 0.53 20.50 9.65
C TRP A 58 -0.12 19.42 10.48
N LEU A 59 -1.19 18.78 9.97
CA LEU A 59 -1.79 17.62 10.62
C LEU A 59 -0.85 16.42 10.61
N PHE A 60 -0.07 16.20 9.55
CA PHE A 60 0.84 15.06 9.46
C PHE A 60 2.23 15.53 9.06
N PRO A 61 2.96 16.18 9.98
CA PRO A 61 4.28 16.72 9.70
C PRO A 61 5.30 15.58 9.54
N LEU A 62 6.37 15.86 8.80
CA LEU A 62 7.46 14.92 8.49
C LEU A 62 8.79 15.65 8.63
N ARG A 63 9.88 14.91 8.84
CA ARG A 63 11.25 15.45 8.80
C ARG A 63 11.69 16.00 7.45
N GLN A 64 10.95 15.68 6.39
CA GLN A 64 11.20 16.16 5.02
C GLN A 64 10.22 17.29 4.66
N GLN A 65 10.75 18.37 4.09
CA GLN A 65 9.95 19.49 3.61
C GLN A 65 8.95 19.03 2.54
N GLY A 66 7.68 19.45 2.69
CA GLY A 66 6.65 19.23 1.68
C GLY A 66 6.35 20.48 0.85
N ARG A 67 5.28 20.45 0.07
CA ARG A 67 4.86 21.53 -0.85
C ARG A 67 4.49 22.84 -0.16
N ASN A 68 3.91 22.79 1.02
CA ASN A 68 3.62 23.94 1.86
C ASN A 68 4.90 24.39 2.59
N ALA A 69 5.50 25.48 2.12
CA ALA A 69 6.73 26.05 2.67
C ALA A 69 6.59 26.63 4.10
N HIS A 70 5.35 26.85 4.56
CA HIS A 70 5.07 27.33 5.91
C HIS A 70 5.08 26.19 6.94
N ALA A 71 4.70 24.98 6.54
CA ALA A 71 4.77 23.79 7.38
C ALA A 71 6.24 23.34 7.47
N LYS A 72 6.88 23.65 8.61
CA LYS A 72 8.30 23.35 8.82
C LYS A 72 8.52 21.86 9.06
N PRO A 73 9.66 21.30 8.61
CA PRO A 73 9.95 19.90 8.83
C PRO A 73 10.09 19.59 10.32
N LEU A 74 9.71 18.38 10.73
CA LEU A 74 9.87 17.92 12.11
C LEU A 74 11.34 17.92 12.51
N THR A 75 11.64 18.52 13.66
CA THR A 75 12.92 18.34 14.33
C THR A 75 12.91 17.12 15.24
N THR A 76 14.10 16.61 15.59
CA THR A 76 14.22 15.51 16.57
C THR A 76 13.63 15.88 17.93
N SER A 77 13.79 17.14 18.35
CA SER A 77 13.23 17.65 19.60
C SER A 77 11.70 17.69 19.57
N GLU A 78 11.10 18.19 18.48
CA GLU A 78 9.64 18.18 18.32
C GLU A 78 9.09 16.75 18.33
N ILE A 79 9.75 15.80 17.65
CA ILE A 79 9.34 14.38 17.66
C ILE A 79 9.32 13.83 19.09
N GLU A 80 10.37 14.10 19.87
CA GLU A 80 10.45 13.65 21.26
C GLU A 80 9.34 14.25 22.13
N ILE A 81 9.08 15.54 22.01
CA ILE A 81 8.00 16.23 22.74
C ILE A 81 6.64 15.67 22.34
N MET A 82 6.37 15.57 21.04
CA MET A 82 5.08 15.13 20.51
C MET A 82 4.77 13.68 20.88
N LYS A 83 5.78 12.79 20.90
CA LYS A 83 5.63 11.40 21.34
C LYS A 83 5.27 11.27 22.81
N ASN A 84 5.85 12.13 23.66
CA ASN A 84 5.70 12.05 25.11
C ASN A 84 4.59 12.95 25.68
N THR A 85 3.85 13.67 24.82
CA THR A 85 2.76 14.56 25.26
C THR A 85 1.40 13.94 24.93
N ALA A 86 0.67 13.51 25.97
CA ALA A 86 -0.62 12.82 25.83
C ALA A 86 -1.66 13.64 25.06
N GLU A 87 -1.70 14.96 25.27
CA GLU A 87 -2.61 15.87 24.59
C GLU A 87 -2.36 15.92 23.07
N ILE A 88 -1.09 15.93 22.66
CA ILE A 88 -0.68 15.90 21.25
C ILE A 88 -1.06 14.56 20.62
N GLN A 89 -0.79 13.45 21.31
CA GLN A 89 -1.17 12.11 20.85
C GLN A 89 -2.68 11.95 20.68
N HIS A 90 -3.47 12.56 21.58
CA HIS A 90 -4.92 12.60 21.46
C HIS A 90 -5.37 13.34 20.19
N ARG A 91 -4.80 14.51 19.91
CA ARG A 91 -5.10 15.27 18.68
C ARG A 91 -4.61 14.59 17.42
N LEU A 92 -3.46 13.92 17.44
CA LEU A 92 -2.96 13.12 16.32
C LEU A 92 -3.96 12.00 15.97
N ARG A 93 -4.50 11.32 16.99
CA ARG A 93 -5.54 10.30 16.82
C ARG A 93 -6.83 10.88 16.23
N ARG A 94 -7.27 12.06 16.70
CA ARG A 94 -8.45 12.76 16.14
C ARG A 94 -8.22 13.18 14.69
N ALA A 95 -7.05 13.72 14.35
CA ALA A 95 -6.66 14.07 12.98
C ALA A 95 -6.67 12.83 12.07
N TYR A 96 -6.17 11.71 12.59
CA TYR A 96 -6.18 10.43 11.90
C TYR A 96 -7.62 9.97 11.60
N LYS A 97 -8.52 9.97 12.58
CA LYS A 97 -9.94 9.63 12.38
C LYS A 97 -10.64 10.55 11.37
N LEU A 98 -10.33 11.85 11.41
CA LEU A 98 -10.84 12.82 10.44
C LEU A 98 -10.41 12.45 9.01
N MET A 99 -9.14 12.14 8.81
CA MET A 99 -8.65 11.73 7.49
C MET A 99 -9.19 10.37 7.05
N LEU A 100 -9.37 9.42 7.98
CA LEU A 100 -10.01 8.14 7.67
C LEU A 100 -11.44 8.35 7.17
N ASN A 101 -12.26 9.15 7.87
CA ASN A 101 -13.62 9.44 7.42
C ASN A 101 -13.63 10.10 6.02
N PHE A 102 -12.68 10.99 5.76
CA PHE A 102 -12.45 11.58 4.44
C PHE A 102 -12.04 10.55 3.38
N PHE A 103 -11.40 9.45 3.73
CA PHE A 103 -11.11 8.34 2.81
C PHE A 103 -12.23 7.31 2.71
N GLY A 104 -13.33 7.49 3.47
CA GLY A 104 -14.45 6.54 3.50
C GLY A 104 -14.19 5.31 4.36
N VAL A 105 -13.32 5.45 5.37
CA VAL A 105 -12.91 4.40 6.29
C VAL A 105 -13.02 4.88 7.73
N LYS A 106 -13.08 3.94 8.68
CA LYS A 106 -13.15 4.26 10.11
C LYS A 106 -12.44 3.23 10.95
N LEU A 107 -12.12 3.63 12.18
CA LEU A 107 -11.60 2.75 13.21
C LEU A 107 -12.73 2.10 13.99
N VAL A 108 -12.55 0.83 14.34
CA VAL A 108 -13.43 0.04 15.21
C VAL A 108 -12.62 -0.81 16.18
N GLY A 109 -13.32 -1.51 17.07
CA GLY A 109 -12.74 -2.34 18.12
C GLY A 109 -12.40 -1.53 19.38
N GLU A 110 -12.10 -2.25 20.46
CA GLU A 110 -11.85 -1.66 21.78
C GLU A 110 -10.61 -0.76 21.80
N GLU A 111 -9.56 -1.15 21.08
CA GLU A 111 -8.33 -0.36 20.97
C GLU A 111 -8.39 0.69 19.84
N GLU A 112 -9.46 0.71 19.04
CA GLU A 112 -9.64 1.55 17.85
C GLU A 112 -8.50 1.42 16.82
N ILE A 113 -8.02 0.19 16.59
CA ILE A 113 -6.91 -0.09 15.66
C ILE A 113 -7.41 -0.75 14.37
N GLU A 114 -8.54 -1.46 14.42
CA GLU A 114 -9.10 -2.12 13.25
C GLU A 114 -9.69 -1.10 12.27
N VAL A 115 -9.35 -1.21 10.99
CA VAL A 115 -9.83 -0.30 9.93
C VAL A 115 -10.87 -1.01 9.08
N ILE A 116 -12.05 -0.40 8.96
CA ILE A 116 -13.15 -0.89 8.10
C ILE A 116 -13.66 0.21 7.17
N ARG A 117 -14.46 -0.17 6.16
CA ARG A 117 -15.23 0.78 5.36
C ARG A 117 -16.22 1.54 6.25
N ASP A 118 -16.36 2.83 5.99
CA ASP A 118 -17.43 3.64 6.58
C ASP A 118 -18.68 3.67 5.68
N SER A 119 -19.81 4.20 6.15
CA SER A 119 -21.08 4.18 5.40
C SER A 119 -21.02 4.94 4.07
N ASN A 120 -20.13 5.92 3.97
CA ASN A 120 -19.91 6.77 2.80
C ASN A 120 -18.83 6.22 1.83
N PHE A 121 -18.31 5.00 2.05
CA PHE A 121 -17.12 4.51 1.34
C PHE A 121 -17.23 4.59 -0.19
N SER A 122 -18.41 4.34 -0.76
CA SER A 122 -18.61 4.30 -2.22
C SER A 122 -18.21 5.64 -2.88
N THR A 123 -18.75 6.76 -2.40
CA THR A 123 -18.42 8.10 -2.91
C THR A 123 -16.97 8.48 -2.62
N ARG A 124 -16.46 8.12 -1.44
CA ARG A 124 -15.08 8.47 -1.06
C ARG A 124 -14.04 7.65 -1.84
N PHE A 125 -14.32 6.39 -2.17
CA PHE A 125 -13.46 5.55 -3.00
C PHE A 125 -13.46 6.02 -4.45
N SER A 126 -14.60 6.47 -4.97
CA SER A 126 -14.66 7.14 -6.27
C SER A 126 -13.71 8.35 -6.29
N ASN A 127 -13.77 9.19 -5.27
CA ASN A 127 -12.84 10.32 -5.13
C ASN A 127 -11.36 9.88 -5.07
N LEU A 128 -11.03 8.83 -4.30
CA LEU A 128 -9.67 8.29 -4.23
C LEU A 128 -9.15 7.78 -5.58
N ASN A 129 -10.03 7.15 -6.38
CA ASN A 129 -9.66 6.67 -7.71
C ASN A 129 -9.47 7.81 -8.72
N THR A 130 -10.19 8.92 -8.58
CA THR A 130 -10.08 10.07 -9.49
C THR A 130 -8.94 11.02 -9.11
N ASN A 131 -8.69 11.19 -7.81
CA ASN A 131 -7.79 12.22 -7.30
C ASN A 131 -6.50 11.61 -6.72
N ALA A 132 -5.55 11.30 -7.61
CA ALA A 132 -4.29 10.63 -7.26
C ALA A 132 -3.41 11.39 -6.24
N HIS A 133 -3.61 12.70 -6.06
CA HIS A 133 -2.89 13.45 -5.03
C HIS A 133 -3.23 12.97 -3.60
N ASN A 134 -4.40 12.33 -3.39
CA ASN A 134 -4.75 11.71 -2.13
C ASN A 134 -3.81 10.53 -1.78
N ASN A 135 -3.18 9.88 -2.77
CA ASN A 135 -2.15 8.89 -2.51
C ASN A 135 -0.94 9.52 -1.80
N LEU A 136 -0.55 10.74 -2.17
CA LEU A 136 0.53 11.46 -1.48
C LEU A 136 0.14 11.84 -0.05
N ARG A 137 -1.13 12.20 0.18
CA ARG A 137 -1.67 12.48 1.52
C ARG A 137 -1.64 11.23 2.40
N ILE A 138 -2.07 10.08 1.87
CA ILE A 138 -2.02 8.79 2.59
C ILE A 138 -0.59 8.40 2.93
N THR A 139 0.36 8.46 1.98
CA THR A 139 1.78 8.21 2.25
C THR A 139 2.30 9.09 3.38
N ARG A 140 1.96 10.39 3.37
CA ARG A 140 2.37 11.32 4.43
C ARG A 140 1.79 10.93 5.78
N ILE A 141 0.50 10.58 5.84
CA ILE A 141 -0.15 10.11 7.07
C ILE A 141 0.58 8.88 7.59
N VAL A 142 0.74 7.83 6.78
CA VAL A 142 1.42 6.59 7.21
C VAL A 142 2.80 6.89 7.77
N ARG A 143 3.62 7.68 7.07
CA ARG A 143 4.97 8.05 7.56
C ARG A 143 4.93 8.84 8.86
N SER A 144 4.04 9.83 8.97
CA SER A 144 3.92 10.70 10.13
C SER A 144 3.51 9.91 11.38
N MET A 145 2.58 8.96 11.25
CA MET A 145 2.18 8.06 12.34
C MET A 145 3.40 7.28 12.89
N GLY A 146 4.28 6.79 12.02
CA GLY A 146 5.51 6.09 12.43
C GLY A 146 6.58 7.00 13.07
N GLU A 147 6.69 8.25 12.62
CA GLU A 147 7.60 9.25 13.20
C GLU A 147 7.12 9.69 14.60
N LEU A 148 5.82 9.91 14.77
CA LEU A 148 5.22 10.47 15.98
C LEU A 148 4.79 9.42 17.02
N GLY A 149 5.30 8.19 16.92
CA GLY A 149 5.10 7.15 17.94
C GLY A 149 3.75 6.42 17.90
N ALA A 150 3.04 6.53 16.78
CA ALA A 150 1.74 5.91 16.55
C ALA A 150 1.81 4.82 15.46
N ALA A 151 2.89 4.02 15.47
CA ALA A 151 3.17 3.02 14.44
C ALA A 151 2.10 1.92 14.34
N GLN A 152 1.38 1.64 15.42
CA GLN A 152 0.30 0.64 15.49
C GLN A 152 -0.85 0.89 14.49
N TYR A 153 -1.00 2.12 13.98
CA TYR A 153 -2.01 2.43 12.97
C TYR A 153 -1.54 2.23 11.53
N GLN A 154 -0.23 2.08 11.30
CA GLN A 154 0.32 2.01 9.95
C GLN A 154 -0.11 0.71 9.24
N ALA A 155 0.21 -0.44 9.83
CA ALA A 155 -0.04 -1.73 9.19
C ALA A 155 -1.55 -2.02 8.98
N PRO A 156 -2.46 -1.75 9.94
CA PRO A 156 -3.89 -1.93 9.71
C PRO A 156 -4.43 -1.11 8.53
N LEU A 157 -4.03 0.16 8.41
CA LEU A 157 -4.45 1.02 7.29
C LEU A 157 -3.91 0.52 5.95
N VAL A 158 -2.63 0.17 5.90
CA VAL A 158 -2.00 -0.33 4.66
C VAL A 158 -2.64 -1.66 4.26
N LYS A 159 -2.85 -2.57 5.20
CA LYS A 159 -3.55 -3.84 4.96
C LYS A 159 -4.94 -3.63 4.41
N PHE A 160 -5.69 -2.67 4.97
CA PHE A 160 -7.02 -2.31 4.49
C PHE A 160 -6.98 -1.93 3.01
N PHE A 161 -6.14 -0.96 2.61
CA PHE A 161 -6.05 -0.57 1.21
C PHE A 161 -5.57 -1.71 0.31
N LEU A 162 -4.60 -2.52 0.75
CA LEU A 162 -4.16 -3.70 0.00
C LEU A 162 -5.29 -4.72 -0.21
N LYS A 163 -6.17 -4.92 0.78
CA LYS A 163 -7.37 -5.76 0.62
C LYS A 163 -8.32 -5.16 -0.42
N GLU A 164 -8.62 -3.87 -0.31
CA GLU A 164 -9.49 -3.17 -1.26
C GLU A 164 -8.96 -3.24 -2.71
N ILE A 165 -7.64 -3.29 -2.88
CA ILE A 165 -6.97 -3.38 -4.18
C ILE A 165 -6.89 -4.82 -4.70
N LEU A 166 -6.42 -5.75 -3.87
CA LEU A 166 -6.03 -7.09 -4.32
C LEU A 166 -7.19 -8.08 -4.28
N VAL A 167 -8.16 -7.87 -3.38
CA VAL A 167 -9.28 -8.77 -3.14
C VAL A 167 -10.59 -8.20 -3.67
N GLU A 168 -10.91 -6.96 -3.31
CA GLU A 168 -12.22 -6.33 -3.58
C GLU A 168 -12.29 -5.57 -4.93
N ASP A 169 -11.13 -5.39 -5.56
CA ASP A 169 -10.95 -4.69 -6.85
C ASP A 169 -11.45 -3.23 -6.89
N GLN A 170 -11.59 -2.55 -5.74
CA GLN A 170 -12.22 -1.24 -5.64
C GLN A 170 -11.29 -0.05 -5.90
N LEU A 171 -9.99 -0.15 -5.58
CA LEU A 171 -9.06 0.98 -5.56
C LEU A 171 -7.86 0.81 -6.51
N GLN A 172 -8.08 0.29 -7.73
CA GLN A 172 -6.98 -0.08 -8.64
C GLN A 172 -6.01 1.07 -8.96
N ASN A 173 -6.48 2.32 -9.04
CA ASN A 173 -5.63 3.48 -9.32
C ASN A 173 -4.64 3.80 -8.19
N MET A 174 -4.88 3.27 -6.99
CA MET A 174 -4.00 3.39 -5.83
C MET A 174 -2.93 2.28 -5.79
N LYS A 175 -3.07 1.20 -6.58
CA LYS A 175 -2.23 -0.01 -6.49
C LYS A 175 -0.74 0.27 -6.52
N GLU A 176 -0.28 1.08 -7.47
CA GLU A 176 1.14 1.42 -7.57
C GLU A 176 1.62 2.16 -6.31
N SER A 177 0.84 3.12 -5.83
CA SER A 177 1.20 3.90 -4.64
C SER A 177 1.19 3.06 -3.35
N ALA A 178 0.23 2.15 -3.22
CA ALA A 178 0.15 1.24 -2.09
C ALA A 178 1.41 0.38 -1.95
N LEU A 179 1.91 -0.13 -3.08
CA LEU A 179 3.06 -1.02 -3.12
C LEU A 179 4.40 -0.28 -3.04
N LYS A 180 4.53 0.85 -3.74
CA LYS A 180 5.80 1.62 -3.80
C LYS A 180 6.00 2.56 -2.62
N TYR A 181 4.93 3.01 -1.96
CA TYR A 181 5.02 4.07 -0.96
C TYR A 181 4.34 3.74 0.37
N PHE A 182 3.14 3.11 0.38
CA PHE A 182 2.42 2.91 1.64
C PHE A 182 3.03 1.76 2.44
N LEU A 183 3.22 0.60 1.79
CA LEU A 183 3.84 -0.57 2.41
C LEU A 183 5.27 -0.28 2.90
N PRO A 184 6.18 0.31 2.10
CA PRO A 184 7.51 0.65 2.58
C PRO A 184 7.55 1.68 3.72
N ALA A 185 6.48 2.47 3.91
CA ALA A 185 6.40 3.44 4.99
C ALA A 185 6.05 2.83 6.36
N VAL A 186 5.60 1.57 6.41
CA VAL A 186 5.34 0.85 7.67
C VAL A 186 6.66 0.64 8.39
N LYS A 187 6.76 1.16 9.62
CA LYS A 187 8.02 1.23 10.37
C LYS A 187 8.41 -0.10 11.02
N ASN A 188 7.41 -0.89 11.45
CA ASN A 188 7.66 -2.19 12.04
C ASN A 188 7.99 -3.21 10.93
N ASP A 189 9.18 -3.81 11.02
CA ASP A 189 9.69 -4.72 9.99
C ASP A 189 8.83 -5.99 9.88
N HIS A 190 8.45 -6.60 11.01
CA HIS A 190 7.59 -7.79 11.01
C HIS A 190 6.21 -7.52 10.41
N GLU A 191 5.60 -6.38 10.72
CA GLU A 191 4.32 -6.02 10.10
C GLU A 191 4.48 -5.76 8.60
N ARG A 192 5.57 -5.11 8.18
CA ARG A 192 5.86 -4.84 6.78
C ARG A 192 6.14 -6.11 5.98
N ASP A 193 6.82 -7.08 6.56
CA ASP A 193 7.07 -8.39 5.96
C ASP A 193 5.76 -9.17 5.81
N ALA A 194 4.91 -9.19 6.85
CA ALA A 194 3.59 -9.81 6.79
C ALA A 194 2.68 -9.16 5.71
N LEU A 195 2.78 -7.85 5.50
CA LEU A 195 2.09 -7.17 4.39
C LEU A 195 2.67 -7.57 3.03
N SER A 196 3.98 -7.78 2.93
CA SER A 196 4.64 -8.22 1.70
C SER A 196 4.21 -9.65 1.33
N GLU A 197 4.19 -10.55 2.30
CA GLU A 197 3.64 -11.90 2.14
C GLU A 197 2.16 -11.87 1.73
N TYR A 198 1.36 -10.99 2.36
CA TYR A 198 -0.04 -10.78 1.97
C TYR A 198 -0.17 -10.36 0.50
N VAL A 199 0.67 -9.45 0.02
CA VAL A 199 0.70 -9.03 -1.38
C VAL A 199 1.05 -10.21 -2.29
N LEU A 200 2.12 -10.96 -1.98
CA LEU A 200 2.56 -12.10 -2.77
C LEU A 200 1.46 -13.16 -2.88
N LYS A 201 0.89 -13.57 -1.75
CA LYS A 201 -0.21 -14.56 -1.69
C LYS A 201 -1.39 -14.17 -2.58
N HIS A 202 -1.81 -12.91 -2.57
CA HIS A 202 -2.97 -12.47 -3.34
C HIS A 202 -2.65 -12.15 -4.80
N ARG A 203 -1.40 -11.81 -5.14
CA ARG A 203 -0.95 -11.77 -6.53
C ARG A 203 -0.95 -13.16 -7.14
N ILE A 204 -0.37 -14.15 -6.46
CA ILE A 204 -0.38 -15.56 -6.86
C ILE A 204 -1.82 -16.04 -7.01
N SER A 205 -2.70 -15.78 -6.03
CA SER A 205 -4.11 -16.21 -6.10
C SER A 205 -4.90 -15.52 -7.22
N LYS A 206 -4.70 -14.20 -7.45
CA LYS A 206 -5.39 -13.46 -8.53
C LYS A 206 -4.85 -13.88 -9.90
N ASN A 207 -3.55 -14.14 -10.02
CA ASN A 207 -2.94 -14.69 -11.23
C ASN A 207 -3.44 -16.11 -11.47
N ALA A 208 -3.47 -17.00 -10.47
CA ALA A 208 -4.02 -18.35 -10.58
C ALA A 208 -5.51 -18.32 -10.96
N LYS A 209 -6.32 -17.42 -10.39
CA LYS A 209 -7.75 -17.23 -10.76
C LYS A 209 -7.93 -16.62 -12.15
N ARG A 210 -6.96 -15.89 -12.68
CA ARG A 210 -6.95 -15.37 -14.06
C ARG A 210 -6.47 -16.43 -15.06
N LEU A 211 -5.49 -17.23 -14.63
CA LEU A 211 -4.89 -18.32 -15.37
C LEU A 211 -5.85 -19.51 -15.48
N LEU A 212 -6.57 -19.88 -14.42
CA LEU A 212 -7.46 -21.04 -14.43
C LEU A 212 -8.50 -20.93 -15.56
N PRO A 213 -9.27 -19.83 -15.72
CA PRO A 213 -10.23 -19.71 -16.80
C PRO A 213 -9.56 -19.59 -18.17
N VAL A 214 -8.45 -18.86 -18.30
CA VAL A 214 -7.75 -18.69 -19.59
C VAL A 214 -7.14 -20.02 -20.04
N VAL A 215 -6.40 -20.71 -19.19
CA VAL A 215 -5.79 -22.02 -19.49
C VAL A 215 -6.88 -23.11 -19.66
N THR A 216 -7.95 -23.10 -18.85
CA THR A 216 -9.10 -24.01 -19.01
C THR A 216 -9.93 -23.69 -20.27
N SER A 217 -9.92 -22.43 -20.73
CA SER A 217 -10.56 -21.97 -21.97
C SER A 217 -9.63 -21.97 -23.18
N LEU A 218 -8.39 -22.44 -23.05
CA LEU A 218 -7.45 -22.54 -24.18
C LEU A 218 -7.03 -23.99 -24.42
N LEU A 219 -7.17 -24.86 -23.43
CA LEU A 219 -6.92 -26.28 -23.53
C LEU A 219 -8.25 -27.06 -23.64
N PRO A 220 -8.35 -28.05 -24.54
CA PRO A 220 -9.58 -28.82 -24.78
C PRO A 220 -9.96 -29.77 -23.63
N THR A 221 -9.20 -29.77 -22.53
CA THR A 221 -9.44 -30.56 -21.32
C THR A 221 -8.91 -29.80 -20.11
N PRO A 222 -9.53 -29.94 -18.91
CA PRO A 222 -8.98 -29.36 -17.69
C PRO A 222 -7.53 -29.84 -17.49
N ILE A 223 -6.66 -28.94 -16.98
CA ILE A 223 -5.21 -29.15 -16.75
C ILE A 223 -4.93 -30.44 -15.96
N THR A 224 -5.93 -30.98 -15.26
CA THR A 224 -5.93 -32.29 -14.60
C THR A 224 -5.53 -33.48 -15.49
N HIS A 225 -5.42 -33.32 -16.81
CA HIS A 225 -4.96 -34.38 -17.74
C HIS A 225 -3.56 -34.19 -18.31
N TRP A 226 -2.89 -33.06 -18.05
CA TRP A 226 -1.56 -32.76 -18.62
C TRP A 226 -0.48 -32.97 -17.57
N THR A 227 0.23 -34.09 -17.67
CA THR A 227 1.36 -34.39 -16.79
C THR A 227 2.65 -33.87 -17.42
N PRO A 228 3.36 -32.93 -16.79
CA PRO A 228 4.61 -32.39 -17.33
C PRO A 228 5.68 -33.48 -17.36
N ALA A 229 6.30 -33.67 -18.52
CA ALA A 229 7.38 -34.63 -18.72
C ALA A 229 8.63 -33.90 -19.23
N TYR A 230 9.47 -33.46 -18.30
CA TYR A 230 10.76 -32.83 -18.59
C TYR A 230 11.79 -33.90 -18.97
N SER A 231 12.48 -33.69 -20.08
CA SER A 231 13.65 -34.47 -20.48
C SER A 231 14.80 -34.30 -19.49
N GLU A 232 15.78 -35.21 -19.51
CA GLU A 232 16.97 -35.09 -18.65
C GLU A 232 17.76 -33.79 -18.89
N LYS A 233 17.74 -33.30 -20.14
CA LYS A 233 18.33 -31.99 -20.48
C LYS A 233 17.59 -30.84 -19.80
N GLU A 234 16.25 -30.88 -19.83
CA GLU A 234 15.41 -29.88 -19.15
C GLU A 234 15.59 -29.98 -17.64
N LYS A 235 15.53 -31.16 -17.03
CA LYS A 235 15.76 -31.34 -15.59
C LYS A 235 17.11 -30.80 -15.14
N LYS A 236 18.18 -31.04 -15.92
CA LYS A 236 19.50 -30.48 -15.64
C LYS A 236 19.47 -28.96 -15.67
N TRP A 237 18.89 -28.36 -16.70
CA TRP A 237 18.73 -26.91 -16.78
C TRP A 237 17.90 -26.37 -15.61
N LEU A 238 16.77 -27.00 -15.29
CA LEU A 238 15.90 -26.61 -14.18
C LEU A 238 16.63 -26.64 -12.84
N SER A 239 17.53 -27.60 -12.61
CA SER A 239 18.32 -27.66 -11.38
C SER A 239 19.29 -26.49 -11.19
N GLU A 240 19.59 -25.75 -12.26
CA GLU A 240 20.46 -24.57 -12.28
C GLU A 240 19.65 -23.26 -12.24
N GLU A 241 18.33 -23.34 -12.47
CA GLU A 241 17.45 -22.17 -12.53
C GLU A 241 16.70 -21.95 -11.21
N PRO A 242 16.56 -20.68 -10.77
CA PRO A 242 15.86 -20.37 -9.54
C PRO A 242 14.35 -20.64 -9.70
N GLY A 243 13.86 -21.64 -8.97
CA GLY A 243 12.48 -22.11 -9.04
C GLY A 243 12.24 -23.37 -8.20
N GLU A 244 11.03 -23.91 -8.30
CA GLU A 244 10.65 -25.13 -7.58
C GLU A 244 9.62 -25.99 -8.35
N TYR A 245 9.61 -27.28 -8.04
CA TYR A 245 8.55 -28.19 -8.50
C TYR A 245 7.31 -28.04 -7.63
N ARG A 246 6.16 -27.88 -8.29
CA ARG A 246 4.84 -27.89 -7.67
C ARG A 246 4.38 -29.32 -7.42
N GLU A 247 3.39 -29.49 -6.54
CA GLU A 247 2.78 -30.80 -6.24
C GLU A 247 2.17 -31.49 -7.48
N ASP A 248 1.81 -30.71 -8.51
CA ASP A 248 1.30 -31.19 -9.79
C ASP A 248 2.40 -31.54 -10.82
N GLY A 249 3.68 -31.50 -10.41
CA GLY A 249 4.84 -31.88 -11.20
C GLY A 249 5.41 -30.79 -12.10
N TRP A 250 4.79 -29.60 -12.16
CA TRP A 250 5.26 -28.49 -12.99
C TRP A 250 6.38 -27.70 -12.30
N TYR A 251 7.38 -27.26 -13.06
CA TYR A 251 8.43 -26.37 -12.56
C TYR A 251 8.04 -24.90 -12.73
N GLN A 252 8.11 -24.15 -11.64
CA GLN A 252 7.81 -22.73 -11.59
C GLN A 252 9.08 -21.93 -11.31
N LEU A 253 9.39 -20.97 -12.19
CA LEU A 253 10.52 -20.05 -12.03
C LEU A 253 10.22 -18.97 -10.98
N GLU A 254 11.25 -18.31 -10.44
CA GLU A 254 11.12 -17.15 -9.54
C GLU A 254 10.24 -16.01 -10.10
N ASN A 255 10.23 -15.83 -11.42
CA ASN A 255 9.40 -14.83 -12.10
C ASN A 255 7.94 -15.27 -12.33
N GLU A 256 7.51 -16.36 -11.67
CA GLU A 256 6.17 -16.95 -11.69
C GLU A 256 5.76 -17.60 -13.04
N ARG A 257 6.65 -17.66 -14.04
CA ARG A 257 6.37 -18.40 -15.29
C ARG A 257 6.54 -19.90 -15.07
N ILE A 258 5.66 -20.68 -15.70
CA ILE A 258 5.76 -22.14 -15.71
C ILE A 258 6.66 -22.56 -16.85
N VAL A 259 7.63 -23.43 -16.58
CA VAL A 259 8.45 -24.00 -17.65
C VAL A 259 7.62 -25.01 -18.42
N LEU A 260 7.41 -24.75 -19.70
CA LEU A 260 6.69 -25.62 -20.61
C LEU A 260 7.63 -26.71 -21.14
N PRO A 261 7.39 -28.01 -20.83
CA PRO A 261 8.18 -29.08 -21.42
C PRO A 261 8.08 -29.08 -22.94
N ALA A 262 9.21 -29.30 -23.62
CA ALA A 262 9.26 -29.41 -25.08
C ALA A 262 8.35 -30.52 -25.63
N THR A 263 8.08 -31.55 -24.82
CA THR A 263 7.17 -32.65 -25.14
C THR A 263 5.70 -32.19 -25.25
N LEU A 264 5.29 -31.21 -24.44
CA LEU A 264 3.92 -30.69 -24.41
C LEU A 264 3.75 -29.44 -25.28
N ALA A 265 4.82 -28.70 -25.54
CA ALA A 265 4.75 -27.43 -26.28
C ALA A 265 4.03 -27.52 -27.65
N PRO A 266 4.29 -28.53 -28.52
CA PRO A 266 3.59 -28.63 -29.80
C PRO A 266 2.10 -28.92 -29.67
N GLU A 267 1.68 -29.61 -28.61
CA GLU A 267 0.27 -29.94 -28.39
C GLU A 267 -0.50 -28.73 -27.87
N ILE A 268 0.08 -27.98 -26.92
CA ILE A 268 -0.50 -26.72 -26.43
C ILE A 268 -0.60 -25.68 -27.56
N VAL A 269 0.45 -25.52 -28.36
CA VAL A 269 0.44 -24.57 -29.49
C VAL A 269 -0.57 -25.00 -30.56
N ARG A 270 -0.69 -26.29 -30.88
CA ARG A 270 -1.70 -26.79 -31.83
C ARG A 270 -3.12 -26.58 -31.31
N ALA A 271 -3.37 -26.86 -30.04
CA ALA A 271 -4.66 -26.61 -29.40
C ALA A 271 -5.03 -25.13 -29.47
N LEU A 272 -4.10 -24.24 -29.12
CA LEU A 272 -4.31 -22.80 -29.17
C LEU A 272 -4.56 -22.30 -30.60
N HIS A 273 -3.75 -22.76 -31.57
CA HIS A 273 -3.91 -22.39 -32.99
C HIS A 273 -5.24 -22.87 -33.56
N SER A 274 -5.67 -24.11 -33.26
CA SER A 274 -6.93 -24.67 -33.75
C SER A 274 -8.16 -23.86 -33.29
N ARG A 275 -8.04 -23.17 -32.15
CA ARG A 275 -9.13 -22.41 -31.53
C ARG A 275 -9.15 -20.93 -31.92
N THR A 276 -7.98 -20.35 -32.10
CA THR A 276 -7.83 -18.90 -32.33
C THR A 276 -7.54 -18.56 -33.80
N HIS A 277 -7.14 -19.56 -34.60
CA HIS A 277 -6.55 -19.39 -35.93
C HIS A 277 -5.39 -18.38 -36.00
N GLY A 278 -4.80 -18.03 -34.85
CA GLY A 278 -3.77 -17.00 -34.80
C GLY A 278 -2.44 -17.53 -35.35
N GLY A 279 -1.72 -16.65 -36.05
CA GLY A 279 -0.39 -16.94 -36.58
C GLY A 279 0.67 -17.06 -35.47
N LYS A 280 1.86 -17.51 -35.85
CA LYS A 280 3.00 -17.78 -34.94
C LYS A 280 3.26 -16.66 -33.91
N THR A 281 3.28 -15.40 -34.35
CA THR A 281 3.55 -14.24 -33.48
C THR A 281 2.45 -14.00 -32.45
N ALA A 282 1.18 -14.16 -32.85
CA ALA A 282 0.04 -13.99 -31.95
C ALA A 282 0.02 -15.09 -30.87
N MET A 283 0.37 -16.32 -31.24
CA MET A 283 0.48 -17.44 -30.29
C MET A 283 1.62 -17.23 -29.28
N ALA A 284 2.78 -16.75 -29.74
CA ALA A 284 3.89 -16.44 -28.86
C ALA A 284 3.53 -15.35 -27.83
N GLN A 285 2.90 -14.25 -28.27
CA GLN A 285 2.44 -13.17 -27.39
C GLN A 285 1.37 -13.63 -26.38
N GLN A 286 0.54 -14.60 -26.75
CA GLN A 286 -0.48 -15.14 -25.86
C GLN A 286 0.09 -16.10 -24.80
N LEU A 287 1.18 -16.81 -25.11
CA LEU A 287 1.79 -17.80 -24.21
C LEU A 287 2.91 -17.21 -23.35
N GLU A 288 3.66 -16.24 -23.86
CA GLU A 288 4.83 -15.62 -23.21
C GLU A 288 4.58 -15.18 -21.76
N PRO A 289 3.45 -14.54 -21.41
CA PRO A 289 3.21 -14.09 -20.03
C PRO A 289 3.07 -15.23 -19.01
N TYR A 290 2.89 -16.47 -19.48
CA TYR A 290 2.48 -17.60 -18.65
C TYR A 290 3.50 -18.74 -18.67
N PHE A 291 4.01 -19.05 -19.86
CA PHE A 291 4.94 -20.14 -20.09
C PHE A 291 6.31 -19.61 -20.44
N TYR A 292 7.33 -20.17 -19.80
CA TYR A 292 8.70 -20.10 -20.29
C TYR A 292 8.92 -21.30 -21.21
N VAL A 293 9.31 -21.04 -22.45
CA VAL A 293 9.69 -22.07 -23.43
C VAL A 293 11.21 -22.02 -23.53
N PRO A 294 11.94 -23.01 -23.00
CA PRO A 294 13.40 -23.11 -23.10
C PRO A 294 13.91 -23.26 -24.54
#